data_AF-A0A7Y1UEE2-F1
#
_entry.id   AF-A0A7Y1UEE2-F1
#
_cell.length_a   1.000
_cell.length_b   1.000
_cell.length_c   1.000
_cell.angle_alpha   90.00
_cell.angle_beta   90.00
_cell.angle_gamma   90.00
#
_symmetry.space_group_name_H-M   'P 1'
#
loop_
_entity.id
_entity.type
_entity.pdbx_description
1 polymer ?
#
loop_
_entity_poly.entity_id
_entity_poly.type
_entity_poly.pdbx_seq_one_letter_code
_entity_poly.pdbx_strand_id
1 'polypeptide(L)'
;MRRHMSGADRVILTWGTPRSASTLVYNLARLALEQSGTPDLVLAWEGDLHQHRRGQNYLIKTHDPHPMLLAAADTIIFSYRDPRDAMVSGQRKFGTPPSLKLARWHADLCGRGLPRADLVLRFEDFASDPTAAAAEVLKTLDFDMDPQELVAALPASHVEERPAIGHDPVTLLHGGHRTGTGAGAWRRVLPKGLQADIADELGDWLQKMGYPL
;
A
#
# COMPACT_ATOMS: atom_id res chain seq x y z
N MET A 1 0.99 9.54 -30.12
CA MET A 1 0.18 10.77 -30.06
C MET A 1 -0.18 10.99 -28.59
N ARG A 2 0.57 11.82 -27.86
CA ARG A 2 0.42 12.00 -26.40
C ARG A 2 -0.83 12.83 -26.13
N ARG A 3 -1.83 12.28 -25.43
CA ARG A 3 -2.92 13.09 -24.87
C ARG A 3 -2.29 13.98 -23.79
N HIS A 4 -2.20 15.29 -24.04
CA HIS A 4 -2.01 16.25 -22.98
C HIS A 4 -3.24 16.21 -22.08
N MET A 5 -3.07 15.76 -20.84
CA MET A 5 -4.10 15.86 -19.81
C MET A 5 -4.30 17.34 -19.47
N SER A 6 -5.38 17.93 -19.96
CA SER A 6 -5.80 19.27 -19.57
C SER A 6 -6.46 19.24 -18.18
N GLY A 7 -5.72 19.64 -17.15
CA GLY A 7 -6.16 20.65 -16.17
C GLY A 7 -7.35 20.41 -15.25
N ALA A 8 -7.69 19.17 -14.88
CA ALA A 8 -8.58 18.92 -13.74
C ALA A 8 -7.76 18.40 -12.55
N ASP A 9 -7.99 18.98 -11.36
CA ASP A 9 -7.45 18.44 -10.11
C ASP A 9 -7.87 16.98 -9.95
N ARG A 10 -6.91 16.08 -9.73
CA ARG A 10 -7.18 14.66 -9.45
C ARG A 10 -6.77 14.31 -8.03
N VAL A 11 -7.52 13.43 -7.39
CA VAL A 11 -7.19 12.81 -6.09
C VAL A 11 -7.01 11.31 -6.29
N ILE A 12 -5.76 10.87 -6.20
CA ILE A 12 -5.39 9.46 -6.26
C ILE A 12 -5.11 8.98 -4.84
N LEU A 13 -5.84 7.97 -4.41
CA LEU A 13 -5.70 7.38 -3.09
C LEU A 13 -5.00 6.02 -3.19
N THR A 14 -3.90 5.88 -2.47
CA THR A 14 -3.26 4.60 -2.20
C THR A 14 -3.61 4.17 -0.78
N TRP A 15 -4.49 3.19 -0.69
CA TRP A 15 -4.96 2.62 0.56
C TRP A 15 -4.39 1.22 0.68
N GLY A 16 -3.96 0.81 1.87
CA GLY A 16 -3.76 -0.61 2.08
C GLY A 16 -3.89 -1.01 3.52
N THR A 17 -4.03 -2.30 3.78
CA THR A 17 -3.85 -2.78 5.15
C THR A 17 -2.41 -2.48 5.58
N PRO A 18 -2.10 -2.21 6.85
CA PRO A 18 -0.71 -1.98 7.26
C PRO A 18 0.21 -3.11 6.81
N ARG A 19 1.45 -2.77 6.45
CA ARG A 19 2.48 -3.76 6.06
C ARG A 19 2.15 -4.64 4.83
N SER A 20 1.27 -4.15 3.94
CA SER A 20 0.86 -4.83 2.69
C SER A 20 1.49 -4.28 1.41
N ALA A 21 2.69 -3.69 1.50
CA ALA A 21 3.34 -2.94 0.41
C ALA A 21 2.63 -1.64 -0.04
N SER A 22 1.70 -1.08 0.74
CA SER A 22 1.07 0.21 0.41
C SER A 22 2.09 1.34 0.14
N THR A 23 3.24 1.36 0.81
CA THR A 23 4.32 2.33 0.52
C THR A 23 4.96 2.09 -0.85
N LEU A 24 5.09 0.85 -1.30
CA LEU A 24 5.65 0.54 -2.63
C LEU A 24 4.64 0.91 -3.72
N VAL A 25 3.36 0.56 -3.52
CA VAL A 25 2.26 0.96 -4.40
C VAL A 25 2.19 2.48 -4.54
N TYR A 26 2.27 3.20 -3.41
CA TYR A 26 2.40 4.66 -3.39
C TYR A 26 3.58 5.16 -4.21
N ASN A 27 4.76 4.56 -4.06
CA ASN A 27 5.94 5.01 -4.81
C ASN A 27 5.87 4.69 -6.31
N LEU A 28 5.21 3.61 -6.72
CA LEU A 28 4.93 3.36 -8.15
C LEU A 28 4.04 4.44 -8.73
N ALA A 29 2.90 4.72 -8.07
CA ALA A 29 1.99 5.77 -8.51
C ALA A 29 2.69 7.15 -8.50
N ARG A 30 3.49 7.44 -7.48
CA ARG A 30 4.29 8.68 -7.38
C ARG A 30 5.22 8.83 -8.58
N LEU A 31 6.04 7.82 -8.86
CA LEU A 31 6.98 7.87 -9.97
C LEU A 31 6.27 8.01 -11.30
N ALA A 32 5.14 7.33 -11.49
CA ALA A 32 4.35 7.45 -12.72
C ALA A 32 3.82 8.89 -12.90
N LEU A 33 3.27 9.49 -11.84
CA LEU A 33 2.75 10.86 -11.87
C LEU A 33 3.86 11.91 -12.06
N GLU A 34 5.04 11.69 -11.48
CA GLU A 34 6.20 12.57 -11.67
C GLU A 34 6.73 12.48 -13.10
N GLN A 35 6.91 11.26 -13.64
CA GLN A 35 7.42 11.03 -14.99
C GLN A 35 6.43 11.48 -16.08
N SER A 36 5.12 11.47 -15.80
CA SER A 36 4.12 12.02 -16.72
C SER A 36 4.13 13.54 -16.76
N GLY A 37 4.84 14.21 -15.83
CA GLY A 37 4.84 15.66 -15.69
C GLY A 37 3.52 16.19 -15.15
N THR A 38 2.84 15.46 -14.25
CA THR A 38 1.60 15.91 -13.61
C THR A 38 1.83 17.26 -12.90
N PRO A 39 1.15 18.34 -13.30
CA PRO A 39 1.37 19.66 -12.72
C PRO A 39 0.84 19.72 -11.28
N ASP A 40 1.46 20.55 -10.45
CA ASP A 40 1.01 20.84 -9.08
C ASP A 40 0.75 19.58 -8.23
N LEU A 41 1.56 18.53 -8.43
CA LEU A 41 1.46 17.26 -7.71
C LEU A 41 1.83 17.43 -6.23
N VAL A 42 0.88 17.12 -5.36
CA VAL A 42 1.02 17.04 -3.91
C VAL A 42 1.14 15.59 -3.50
N LEU A 43 2.21 15.30 -2.79
CA LEU A 43 2.52 14.01 -2.20
C LEU A 43 2.24 14.07 -0.71
N ALA A 44 1.27 13.30 -0.22
CA ALA A 44 0.83 13.44 1.17
C ALA A 44 0.53 12.10 1.84
N TRP A 45 0.79 12.07 3.15
CA TRP A 45 0.05 11.21 4.06
C TRP A 45 -1.29 11.89 4.42
N GLU A 46 -2.37 11.14 4.61
CA GLU A 46 -3.71 11.71 4.89
C GLU A 46 -3.69 12.73 6.07
N GLY A 47 -2.84 12.50 7.08
CA GLY A 47 -2.69 13.41 8.21
C GLY A 47 -2.17 14.81 7.85
N ASP A 48 -1.49 14.95 6.71
CA ASP A 48 -0.82 16.19 6.30
C ASP A 48 -1.69 17.06 5.38
N LEU A 49 -2.89 16.60 5.00
CA LEU A 49 -3.79 17.29 4.05
C LEU A 49 -4.18 18.71 4.47
N HIS A 50 -4.15 19.01 5.78
CA HIS A 50 -4.44 20.35 6.30
C HIS A 50 -3.41 21.42 5.88
N GLN A 51 -2.26 21.02 5.33
CA GLN A 51 -1.16 21.90 4.94
C GLN A 51 -1.21 22.32 3.47
N HIS A 52 -2.11 21.73 2.68
CA HIS A 52 -2.11 21.87 1.22
C HIS A 52 -3.30 22.70 0.70
N ARG A 53 -3.17 23.24 -0.51
CA ARG A 53 -4.16 24.17 -1.10
C ARG A 53 -5.11 23.42 -2.04
N ARG A 54 -6.33 23.93 -2.21
CA ARG A 54 -7.23 23.49 -3.30
C ARG A 54 -6.64 23.88 -4.66
N GLY A 55 -6.99 23.18 -5.74
CA GLY A 55 -6.42 23.45 -7.07
C GLY A 55 -5.20 22.60 -7.41
N GLN A 56 -5.02 21.43 -6.80
CA GLN A 56 -3.80 20.62 -6.92
C GLN A 56 -4.12 19.15 -7.26
N ASN A 57 -3.19 18.46 -7.91
CA ASN A 57 -3.24 17.02 -8.09
C ASN A 57 -2.69 16.34 -6.82
N TYR A 58 -3.39 15.38 -6.26
CA TYR A 58 -3.02 14.71 -5.03
C TYR A 58 -2.71 13.24 -5.25
N LEU A 59 -1.60 12.79 -4.69
CA LEU A 59 -1.36 11.39 -4.39
C LEU A 59 -1.28 11.21 -2.88
N ILE A 60 -2.28 10.53 -2.33
CA ILE A 60 -2.46 10.39 -0.88
C ILE A 60 -2.25 8.94 -0.50
N LYS A 61 -1.53 8.71 0.60
CA LYS A 61 -1.40 7.38 1.21
C LYS A 61 -2.13 7.34 2.55
N THR A 62 -2.85 6.25 2.81
CA THR A 62 -3.48 5.99 4.11
C THR A 62 -3.66 4.51 4.41
N HIS A 63 -3.95 4.22 5.68
CA HIS A 63 -4.38 2.91 6.15
C HIS A 63 -5.83 2.90 6.64
N ASP A 64 -6.46 4.06 6.86
CA ASP A 64 -7.83 4.17 7.36
C ASP A 64 -8.47 5.46 6.83
N PRO A 65 -8.88 5.48 5.55
CA PRO A 65 -9.31 6.70 4.89
C PRO A 65 -10.60 7.25 5.50
N HIS A 66 -10.64 8.55 5.73
CA HIS A 66 -11.86 9.26 6.10
C HIS A 66 -12.91 9.16 4.97
N PRO A 67 -14.22 9.02 5.28
CA PRO A 67 -15.26 8.91 4.25
C PRO A 67 -15.27 10.03 3.21
N MET A 68 -14.93 11.27 3.63
CA MET A 68 -14.82 12.40 2.69
C MET A 68 -13.65 12.23 1.71
N LEU A 69 -12.53 11.64 2.14
CA LEU A 69 -11.40 11.37 1.27
C LEU A 69 -11.75 10.28 0.25
N LEU A 70 -12.46 9.23 0.69
CA LEU A 70 -12.99 8.20 -0.23
C LEU A 70 -13.94 8.79 -1.27
N ALA A 71 -14.83 9.70 -0.85
CA ALA A 71 -15.79 10.33 -1.76
C ALA A 71 -15.14 11.30 -2.76
N ALA A 72 -13.97 11.85 -2.40
CA ALA A 72 -13.23 12.79 -3.24
C ALA A 72 -12.22 12.11 -4.18
N ALA A 73 -11.90 10.82 -3.97
CA ALA A 73 -10.90 10.10 -4.76
C ALA A 73 -11.43 9.79 -6.16
N ASP A 74 -10.68 10.18 -7.19
CA ASP A 74 -10.92 9.80 -8.58
C ASP A 74 -10.39 8.40 -8.90
N THR A 75 -9.42 7.93 -8.11
CA THR A 75 -8.82 6.61 -8.27
C THR A 75 -8.37 6.07 -6.92
N ILE A 76 -8.75 4.84 -6.60
CA ILE A 76 -8.38 4.14 -5.37
C ILE A 76 -7.60 2.88 -5.74
N ILE A 77 -6.32 2.87 -5.39
CA ILE A 77 -5.46 1.68 -5.47
C ILE A 77 -5.37 1.07 -4.08
N PHE A 78 -5.88 -0.14 -3.92
CA PHE A 78 -5.92 -0.85 -2.65
C PHE A 78 -4.90 -1.99 -2.59
N SER A 79 -4.10 -2.06 -1.53
CA SER A 79 -3.20 -3.20 -1.28
C SER A 79 -3.55 -3.98 -0.02
N TYR A 80 -3.46 -5.31 -0.08
CA TYR A 80 -3.67 -6.18 1.07
C TYR A 80 -2.65 -7.32 1.12
N ARG A 81 -2.58 -7.98 2.28
CA ARG A 81 -1.62 -9.05 2.56
C ARG A 81 -2.25 -10.05 3.53
N ASP A 82 -1.71 -11.27 3.59
CA ASP A 82 -1.99 -12.21 4.67
C ASP A 82 -1.82 -11.47 6.03
N PRO A 83 -2.89 -11.34 6.85
CA PRO A 83 -2.81 -10.61 8.10
C PRO A 83 -1.74 -11.20 9.02
N ARG A 84 -1.47 -12.50 8.95
CA ARG A 84 -0.49 -13.17 9.79
C ARG A 84 0.93 -12.73 9.45
N ASP A 85 1.28 -12.67 8.17
CA ASP A 85 2.60 -12.16 7.75
C ASP A 85 2.71 -10.64 7.92
N ALA A 86 1.61 -9.90 7.73
CA ALA A 86 1.57 -8.47 7.98
C ALA A 86 1.87 -8.15 9.45
N MET A 87 1.31 -8.92 10.39
CA MET A 87 1.60 -8.81 11.81
C MET A 87 3.05 -9.17 12.15
N VAL A 88 3.62 -10.22 11.56
CA VAL A 88 5.07 -10.53 11.73
C VAL A 88 5.92 -9.35 11.25
N SER A 89 5.57 -8.77 10.10
CA SER A 89 6.28 -7.59 9.62
C SER A 89 6.10 -6.38 10.54
N GLY A 90 4.93 -6.20 11.13
CA GLY A 90 4.63 -5.12 12.08
C GLY A 90 5.43 -5.28 13.37
N GLN A 91 5.44 -6.49 13.94
CA GLN A 91 6.22 -6.84 15.12
C GLN A 91 7.71 -6.55 14.93
N ARG A 92 8.29 -6.98 13.80
CA ARG A 92 9.71 -6.72 13.50
C ARG A 92 10.02 -5.24 13.31
N LYS A 93 9.10 -4.47 12.72
CA LYS A 93 9.34 -3.07 12.37
C LYS A 93 9.10 -2.12 13.54
N PHE A 94 8.04 -2.37 14.31
CA PHE A 94 7.49 -1.44 15.28
C PHE A 94 7.34 -2.05 16.68
N GLY A 95 7.75 -3.30 16.88
CA GLY A 95 7.56 -4.00 18.16
C GLY A 95 6.10 -4.33 18.48
N THR A 96 5.17 -4.13 17.54
CA THR A 96 3.74 -4.36 17.76
C THR A 96 3.44 -5.84 18.02
N PRO A 97 2.89 -6.22 19.19
CA PRO A 97 2.56 -7.61 19.47
C PRO A 97 1.46 -8.13 18.52
N PRO A 98 1.62 -9.32 17.92
CA PRO A 98 0.57 -9.93 17.12
C PRO A 98 -0.61 -10.32 18.01
N SER A 99 -1.84 -10.18 17.50
CA SER A 99 -3.06 -10.52 18.23
C SER A 99 -4.21 -10.84 17.28
N LEU A 100 -5.21 -11.56 17.78
CA LEU A 100 -6.43 -11.85 17.02
C LEU A 100 -7.18 -10.56 16.65
N LYS A 101 -7.22 -9.58 17.56
CA LYS A 101 -7.78 -8.24 17.29
C LYS A 101 -7.11 -7.57 16.09
N LEU A 102 -5.78 -7.67 15.99
CA LEU A 102 -5.04 -7.09 14.87
C LEU A 102 -5.33 -7.83 13.56
N ALA A 103 -5.45 -9.16 13.59
CA ALA A 103 -5.88 -9.95 12.44
C ALA A 103 -7.29 -9.55 11.95
N ARG A 104 -8.26 -9.41 12.88
CA ARG A 104 -9.63 -8.93 12.58
C ARG A 104 -9.61 -7.56 11.93
N TRP A 105 -8.81 -6.63 12.46
CA TRP A 105 -8.70 -5.28 11.90
C TRP A 105 -8.16 -5.28 10.46
N HIS A 106 -7.18 -6.12 10.15
CA HIS A 106 -6.71 -6.28 8.77
C HIS A 106 -7.79 -6.85 7.85
N ALA A 107 -8.54 -7.87 8.31
CA ALA A 107 -9.63 -8.46 7.54
C ALA A 107 -10.76 -7.46 7.31
N ASP A 108 -11.12 -6.66 8.31
CA ASP A 108 -12.10 -5.56 8.20
C ASP A 108 -11.65 -4.50 7.20
N LEU A 109 -10.41 -4.01 7.31
CA LEU A 109 -9.85 -3.04 6.36
C LEU A 109 -9.88 -3.58 4.93
N CYS A 110 -9.57 -4.86 4.75
CA CYS A 110 -9.69 -5.52 3.45
C CYS A 110 -11.15 -5.58 2.97
N GLY A 111 -12.08 -5.97 3.84
CA GLY A 111 -13.51 -5.98 3.53
C GLY A 111 -14.07 -4.60 3.15
N ARG A 112 -13.54 -3.53 3.75
CA ARG A 112 -13.88 -2.14 3.38
C ARG A 112 -13.20 -1.69 2.08
N GLY A 113 -11.97 -2.12 1.85
CA GLY A 113 -11.14 -1.71 0.71
C GLY A 113 -11.53 -2.32 -0.61
N LEU A 114 -11.68 -3.65 -0.66
CA LEU A 114 -11.97 -4.40 -1.88
C LEU A 114 -13.14 -3.85 -2.72
N PRO A 115 -14.33 -3.56 -2.16
CA PRO A 115 -15.46 -3.10 -2.97
C PRO A 115 -15.34 -1.65 -3.46
N ARG A 116 -14.30 -0.91 -3.04
CA ARG A 116 -14.11 0.51 -3.36
C ARG A 116 -12.93 0.77 -4.28
N ALA A 117 -12.08 -0.22 -4.51
CA ALA A 117 -10.84 -0.04 -5.23
C ALA A 117 -11.03 -0.18 -6.73
N ASP A 118 -10.41 0.71 -7.50
CA ASP A 118 -10.29 0.61 -8.96
C ASP A 118 -9.21 -0.43 -9.33
N LEU A 119 -8.18 -0.55 -8.47
CA LEU A 119 -7.14 -1.57 -8.57
C LEU A 119 -6.90 -2.21 -7.21
N VAL A 120 -6.90 -3.54 -7.18
CA VAL A 120 -6.56 -4.34 -6.00
C VAL A 120 -5.23 -5.06 -6.23
N LEU A 121 -4.27 -4.85 -5.33
CA LEU A 121 -2.97 -5.51 -5.36
C LEU A 121 -2.77 -6.38 -4.13
N ARG A 122 -2.59 -7.68 -4.35
CA ARG A 122 -2.15 -8.61 -3.31
C ARG A 122 -0.63 -8.49 -3.14
N PHE A 123 -0.19 -8.40 -1.89
CA PHE A 123 1.24 -8.28 -1.56
C PHE A 123 2.08 -9.41 -2.14
N GLU A 124 1.60 -10.66 -2.06
CA GLU A 124 2.37 -11.83 -2.53
C GLU A 124 2.58 -11.79 -4.05
N ASP A 125 1.56 -11.39 -4.81
CA ASP A 125 1.63 -11.28 -6.27
C ASP A 125 2.61 -10.15 -6.64
N PHE A 126 2.44 -8.97 -6.02
CA PHE A 126 3.35 -7.84 -6.16
C PHE A 126 4.80 -8.19 -5.82
N ALA A 127 5.02 -8.96 -4.75
CA ALA A 127 6.37 -9.34 -4.31
C ALA A 127 7.02 -10.35 -5.27
N SER A 128 6.22 -11.17 -5.95
CA SER A 128 6.69 -12.16 -6.92
C SER A 128 6.99 -11.56 -8.29
N ASP A 129 6.17 -10.60 -8.74
CA ASP A 129 6.30 -9.92 -10.01
C ASP A 129 5.96 -8.42 -9.88
N PRO A 130 6.91 -7.60 -9.42
CA PRO A 130 6.70 -6.16 -9.26
C PRO A 130 6.46 -5.45 -10.60
N THR A 131 6.95 -6.01 -11.72
CA THR A 131 6.77 -5.44 -13.06
C THR A 131 5.33 -5.60 -13.53
N ALA A 132 4.72 -6.77 -13.35
CA ALA A 132 3.31 -6.97 -13.65
C ALA A 132 2.41 -6.02 -12.82
N ALA A 133 2.72 -5.86 -11.53
CA ALA A 133 1.96 -4.93 -10.70
C ALA A 133 2.15 -3.46 -11.10
N ALA A 134 3.37 -3.07 -11.51
CA ALA A 134 3.62 -1.74 -12.06
C ALA A 134 2.83 -1.50 -13.36
N ALA A 135 2.70 -2.51 -14.22
CA ALA A 135 1.89 -2.42 -15.43
C ALA A 135 0.40 -2.17 -15.11
N GLU A 136 -0.17 -2.86 -14.12
CA GLU A 136 -1.55 -2.63 -13.70
C GLU A 136 -1.74 -1.25 -13.06
N VAL A 137 -0.76 -0.74 -12.30
CA VAL A 137 -0.79 0.65 -11.78
C VAL A 137 -0.80 1.66 -12.93
N LEU A 138 0.10 1.51 -13.90
CA LEU A 138 0.18 2.41 -15.06
C LEU A 138 -1.12 2.40 -15.87
N LYS A 139 -1.67 1.21 -16.13
CA LYS A 139 -2.96 1.04 -16.81
C LYS A 139 -4.10 1.68 -16.05
N THR A 140 -4.16 1.52 -14.73
CA THR A 140 -5.20 2.12 -13.88
C THR A 140 -5.13 3.65 -13.89
N LEU A 141 -3.92 4.21 -13.99
CA LEU A 141 -3.70 5.65 -14.04
C LEU A 141 -3.78 6.24 -15.46
N ASP A 142 -3.98 5.40 -16.48
CA ASP A 142 -3.98 5.75 -17.91
C ASP A 142 -2.65 6.36 -18.39
N PHE A 143 -1.53 5.76 -17.96
CA PHE A 143 -0.18 6.13 -18.38
C PHE A 143 0.45 5.10 -19.32
N ASP A 144 1.02 5.59 -20.42
CA ASP A 144 1.79 4.82 -21.39
C ASP A 144 3.29 4.97 -21.07
N MET A 145 3.80 4.06 -20.23
CA MET A 145 5.17 4.02 -19.73
C MET A 145 5.67 2.58 -19.64
N ASP A 146 6.99 2.39 -19.60
CA ASP A 146 7.56 1.06 -19.37
C ASP A 146 7.50 0.70 -17.87
N PRO A 147 6.75 -0.35 -17.48
CA PRO A 147 6.71 -0.81 -16.09
C PRO A 147 8.08 -1.23 -15.55
N GLN A 148 9.01 -1.68 -16.39
CA GLN A 148 10.36 -2.06 -15.95
C GLN A 148 11.17 -0.85 -15.51
N GLU A 149 11.11 0.26 -16.25
CA GLU A 149 11.78 1.51 -15.88
C GLU A 149 11.21 2.05 -14.56
N LEU A 150 9.90 1.95 -14.36
CA LEU A 150 9.24 2.40 -13.14
C LEU A 150 9.68 1.58 -11.92
N VAL A 151 9.77 0.25 -12.07
CA VAL A 151 10.27 -0.65 -11.01
C VAL A 151 11.74 -0.39 -10.72
N ALA A 152 12.56 -0.17 -11.74
CA ALA A 152 13.98 0.12 -11.59
C ALA A 152 14.22 1.46 -10.86
N ALA A 153 13.29 2.43 -11.01
CA ALA A 153 13.34 3.72 -10.34
C ALA A 153 12.79 3.71 -8.89
N LEU A 154 12.22 2.59 -8.42
CA LEU A 154 11.71 2.51 -7.05
C LEU A 154 12.81 2.81 -6.03
N PRO A 155 12.52 3.65 -5.01
CA PRO A 155 13.52 4.00 -4.03
C PRO A 155 13.98 2.75 -3.27
N ALA A 156 15.29 2.66 -3.07
CA ALA A 156 15.85 1.61 -2.23
C ALA A 156 15.21 1.67 -0.83
N SER A 157 14.57 0.57 -0.45
CA SER A 157 13.86 0.44 0.83
C SER A 157 14.77 0.07 2.01
N HIS A 158 16.07 -0.13 1.73
CA HIS A 158 17.09 -0.60 2.67
C HIS A 158 18.06 0.49 3.14
N VAL A 159 17.88 1.75 2.73
CA VAL A 159 18.83 2.80 3.07
C VAL A 159 18.84 3.02 4.58
N GLU A 160 19.91 2.57 5.22
CA GLU A 160 20.21 2.71 6.65
C GLU A 160 20.31 4.19 7.08
N GLU A 161 20.53 5.10 6.12
CA GLU A 161 20.71 6.55 6.33
C GLU A 161 19.40 7.33 6.52
N ARG A 162 18.24 6.68 6.49
CA ARG A 162 16.95 7.36 6.75
C ARG A 162 16.78 7.64 8.24
N PRO A 163 16.12 8.76 8.62
CA PRO A 163 15.99 9.14 10.01
C PRO A 163 15.34 8.00 10.83
N ALA A 164 15.96 7.69 11.97
CA ALA A 164 15.47 6.66 12.90
C ALA A 164 14.06 6.95 13.43
N ILE A 165 13.67 8.24 13.40
CA ILE A 165 12.38 8.77 13.84
C ILE A 165 11.69 9.42 12.63
N GLY A 166 10.43 9.06 12.39
CA GLY A 166 9.64 9.59 11.28
C GLY A 166 9.78 8.81 9.97
N HIS A 167 9.30 9.41 8.88
CA HIS A 167 9.37 8.89 7.52
C HIS A 167 9.87 9.99 6.58
N ASP A 168 10.41 9.58 5.44
CA ASP A 168 10.75 10.51 4.35
C ASP A 168 9.47 11.12 3.75
N PRO A 169 9.33 12.46 3.66
CA PRO A 169 8.07 13.11 3.29
C PRO A 169 7.64 12.87 1.84
N VAL A 170 8.57 12.46 0.97
CA VAL A 170 8.29 12.23 -0.46
C VAL A 170 7.95 10.76 -0.73
N THR A 171 8.72 9.84 -0.15
CA THR A 171 8.60 8.40 -0.40
C THR A 171 7.79 7.68 0.67
N LEU A 172 7.51 8.34 1.81
CA LEU A 172 6.80 7.80 2.98
C LEU A 172 7.44 6.52 3.56
N LEU A 173 8.73 6.34 3.30
CA LEU A 173 9.53 5.22 3.77
C LEU A 173 10.21 5.59 5.09
N HIS A 174 10.15 4.66 6.05
CA HIS A 174 10.87 4.73 7.32
C HIS A 174 12.26 4.10 7.20
N GLY A 175 13.22 4.45 8.06
CA GLY A 175 14.48 3.69 8.18
C GLY A 175 14.21 2.21 8.47
N GLY A 176 14.88 1.28 7.78
CA GLY A 176 14.62 -0.17 7.91
C GLY A 176 13.20 -0.61 7.51
N HIS A 177 12.60 0.01 6.48
CA HIS A 177 11.20 -0.24 6.11
C HIS A 177 10.91 -1.69 5.68
N ARG A 178 11.88 -2.36 5.03
CA ARG A 178 11.81 -3.79 4.69
C ARG A 178 12.37 -4.63 5.84
N THR A 179 11.56 -5.56 6.35
CA THR A 179 11.89 -6.43 7.48
C THR A 179 12.24 -7.88 7.08
N GLY A 180 12.44 -8.15 5.78
CA GLY A 180 12.73 -9.49 5.25
C GLY A 180 11.63 -10.52 5.55
N THR A 181 10.38 -10.08 5.74
CA THR A 181 9.25 -10.99 6.03
C THR A 181 8.73 -11.56 4.71
N GLY A 182 9.14 -12.79 4.39
CA GLY A 182 8.62 -13.56 3.25
C GLY A 182 7.21 -14.12 3.52
N ALA A 183 6.57 -14.63 2.46
CA ALA A 183 5.29 -15.31 2.55
C ALA A 183 5.39 -16.57 3.44
N GLY A 184 4.43 -16.76 4.34
CA GLY A 184 4.36 -17.89 5.27
C GLY A 184 5.30 -17.80 6.47
N ALA A 185 6.00 -16.67 6.69
CA ALA A 185 6.88 -16.49 7.85
C ALA A 185 6.12 -16.65 9.18
N TRP A 186 4.84 -16.31 9.20
CA TRP A 186 3.95 -16.46 10.33
C TRP A 186 3.92 -17.86 10.94
N ARG A 187 4.08 -18.92 10.14
CA ARG A 187 4.02 -20.32 10.61
C ARG A 187 5.06 -20.62 11.69
N ARG A 188 6.22 -19.95 11.59
CA ARG A 188 7.37 -20.10 12.51
C ARG A 188 7.40 -19.04 13.60
N VAL A 189 6.83 -17.86 13.37
CA VAL A 189 6.98 -16.70 14.26
C VAL A 189 5.79 -16.53 15.21
N LEU A 190 4.55 -16.74 14.74
CA LEU A 190 3.38 -16.53 15.58
C LEU A 190 3.21 -17.69 16.59
N PRO A 191 2.74 -17.44 17.82
CA PRO A 191 2.37 -18.50 18.76
C PRO A 191 1.33 -19.46 18.16
N LYS A 192 1.43 -20.76 18.46
CA LYS A 192 0.52 -21.78 17.90
C LYS A 192 -0.95 -21.57 18.30
N GLY A 193 -1.20 -21.15 19.53
CA GLY A 193 -2.56 -20.77 19.97
C GLY A 193 -3.14 -19.66 19.11
N LEU A 194 -2.37 -18.58 18.89
CA LEU A 194 -2.81 -17.48 18.03
C LEU A 194 -3.02 -17.91 16.56
N GLN A 195 -2.20 -18.83 16.03
CA GLN A 195 -2.43 -19.39 14.69
C GLN A 195 -3.77 -20.12 14.62
N ALA A 196 -4.10 -20.93 15.64
CA ALA A 196 -5.36 -21.65 15.71
C ALA A 196 -6.55 -20.68 15.88
N ASP A 197 -6.46 -19.69 16.77
CA ASP A 197 -7.52 -18.69 16.97
C ASP A 197 -7.84 -17.92 15.68
N ILE A 198 -6.81 -17.56 14.90
CA ILE A 198 -6.98 -16.89 13.61
C ILE A 198 -7.61 -17.82 12.58
N ALA A 199 -7.21 -19.09 12.53
CA ALA A 199 -7.77 -20.06 11.60
C ALA A 199 -9.24 -20.39 11.90
N ASP A 200 -9.59 -20.47 13.19
CA ASP A 200 -10.96 -20.70 13.64
C ASP A 200 -11.88 -19.52 13.28
N GLU A 201 -11.46 -18.29 13.58
CA GLU A 201 -12.32 -17.12 13.38
C GLU A 201 -12.30 -16.57 11.94
N LEU A 202 -11.14 -16.53 11.30
CA LEU A 202 -10.95 -15.93 9.98
C LEU A 202 -10.77 -16.99 8.88
N GLY A 203 -11.04 -18.26 9.15
CA GLY A 203 -10.81 -19.37 8.22
C GLY A 203 -11.48 -19.16 6.86
N ASP A 204 -12.77 -18.82 6.87
CA ASP A 204 -13.54 -18.54 5.64
C ASP A 204 -12.95 -17.35 4.86
N TRP A 205 -12.56 -16.29 5.57
CA TRP A 205 -11.93 -15.14 4.95
C TRP A 205 -10.57 -15.50 4.35
N LEU A 206 -9.73 -16.26 5.07
CA LEU A 206 -8.42 -16.69 4.59
C LEU A 206 -8.55 -17.53 3.32
N GLN A 207 -9.45 -18.50 3.31
CA GLN A 207 -9.70 -19.34 2.14
C GLN A 207 -10.21 -18.51 0.96
N LYS A 208 -11.19 -17.62 1.18
CA LYS A 208 -11.72 -16.72 0.15
C LYS A 208 -10.63 -15.85 -0.48
N MET A 209 -9.67 -15.39 0.33
CA MET A 209 -8.55 -14.58 -0.13
C MET A 209 -7.36 -15.40 -0.65
N GLY A 210 -7.50 -16.73 -0.75
CA GLY A 210 -6.46 -17.61 -1.27
C GLY A 210 -5.27 -17.78 -0.34
N TYR A 211 -5.47 -17.65 0.98
CA TYR A 211 -4.47 -17.93 2.00
C TYR A 211 -4.69 -19.33 2.59
N PRO A 212 -3.61 -20.05 2.96
CA PRO A 212 -3.74 -21.35 3.59
C PRO A 212 -4.24 -21.22 5.03
N LEU A 213 -4.88 -22.26 5.55
CA LEU A 213 -5.14 -22.36 7.00
C LEU A 213 -3.83 -22.63 7.78
#